data_AF-A0A4Y3WBU9-F1
#
_entry.id   AF-A0A4Y3WBU9-F1
#
_cell.length_a   1.000
_cell.length_b   1.000
_cell.length_c   1.000
_cell.angle_alpha   90.00
_cell.angle_beta   90.00
_cell.angle_gamma   90.00
#
_symmetry.space_group_name_H-M   'P 1'
#
loop_
_entity.id
_entity.type
_entity.pdbx_description
1 polymer ?
#
loop_
_entity_poly.entity_id
_entity_poly.type
_entity_poly.pdbx_seq_one_letter_code
_entity_poly.pdbx_strand_id
1 'polypeptide(L)'
;MWFKFLRGRSRVSVIGVSFAAAILLGAATAPAEVISEPISVNVDQAKLVRLPGPIATIVVGNPLIADVTLQPGGLVVVTGKGYGATNMIAMDRAGSIMVDRVIQVEGPSDQVVTVYRGLERESYSCMPICQKRVTLGDSAAYFKATMDQASNLSSQAGGGATR
;
A
#
# COMPACT_ATOMS: atom_id res chain seq x y z
N MET A 1 76.47 -8.40 -24.78
CA MET A 1 77.69 -7.59 -24.49
C MET A 1 78.06 -6.87 -25.78
N TRP A 2 78.51 -5.59 -25.72
CA TRP A 2 78.49 -4.62 -26.84
C TRP A 2 77.06 -4.29 -27.33
N PHE A 3 76.68 -3.09 -27.80
CA PHE A 3 77.28 -1.73 -27.95
C PHE A 3 76.13 -0.69 -27.72
N LYS A 4 76.26 0.64 -27.63
CA LYS A 4 77.37 1.62 -27.73
C LYS A 4 77.05 2.87 -26.89
N PHE A 5 78.01 3.78 -26.72
CA PHE A 5 77.84 5.12 -26.12
C PHE A 5 77.38 6.16 -27.17
N LEU A 6 76.52 7.13 -26.79
CA LEU A 6 76.32 8.48 -27.38
C LEU A 6 75.32 9.23 -26.45
N ARG A 7 75.71 10.06 -25.47
CA ARG A 7 76.52 11.30 -25.48
C ARG A 7 75.82 12.47 -26.21
N GLY A 8 74.90 13.15 -25.50
CA GLY A 8 74.35 14.47 -25.85
C GLY A 8 74.42 15.41 -24.64
N ARG A 9 74.92 16.64 -24.82
CA ARG A 9 75.23 17.59 -23.73
C ARG A 9 74.07 18.56 -23.45
N SER A 10 73.78 18.71 -22.15
CA SER A 10 73.30 19.89 -21.42
C SER A 10 72.65 21.07 -22.17
N ARG A 11 71.47 21.49 -21.71
CA ARG A 11 71.23 22.87 -21.21
C ARG A 11 70.33 22.86 -19.97
N VAL A 12 70.60 23.76 -19.04
CA VAL A 12 69.86 23.96 -17.78
C VAL A 12 68.94 25.18 -17.93
N SER A 13 67.68 25.07 -17.48
CA SER A 13 66.86 26.16 -16.93
C SER A 13 65.63 25.53 -16.25
N VAL A 14 65.58 25.44 -14.92
CA VAL A 14 65.05 26.46 -13.98
C VAL A 14 63.50 26.49 -13.95
N ILE A 15 62.97 25.96 -12.83
CA ILE A 15 61.68 26.25 -12.16
C ILE A 15 60.38 25.99 -12.94
N GLY A 16 59.59 25.05 -12.42
CA GLY A 16 58.19 24.81 -12.82
C GLY A 16 57.49 23.85 -11.85
N VAL A 17 56.84 24.40 -10.82
CA VAL A 17 56.04 23.63 -9.84
C VAL A 17 54.71 23.20 -10.48
N SER A 18 54.35 21.91 -10.38
CA SER A 18 52.97 21.40 -10.37
C SER A 18 52.98 19.92 -9.97
N PHE A 19 52.64 19.60 -8.72
CA PHE A 19 51.29 19.18 -8.29
C PHE A 19 50.81 17.86 -8.89
N ALA A 20 50.95 16.78 -8.11
CA ALA A 20 50.32 15.50 -8.37
C ALA A 20 48.80 15.61 -8.12
N ALA A 21 48.00 15.60 -9.18
CA ALA A 21 46.54 15.60 -9.09
C ALA A 21 46.03 14.18 -8.79
N ALA A 22 45.96 13.82 -7.51
CA ALA A 22 45.24 12.63 -7.07
C ALA A 22 43.73 12.87 -7.22
N ILE A 23 43.11 12.26 -8.23
CA ILE A 23 41.68 12.42 -8.51
C ILE A 23 40.87 11.62 -7.48
N LEU A 24 40.41 12.29 -6.42
CA LEU A 24 39.43 11.76 -5.48
C LEU A 24 38.06 11.67 -6.16
N LEU A 25 37.74 10.52 -6.76
CA LEU A 25 36.37 10.18 -7.13
C LEU A 25 35.55 9.94 -5.86
N GLY A 26 34.97 11.01 -5.32
CA GLY A 26 33.92 10.91 -4.32
C GLY A 26 32.66 10.30 -4.93
N ALA A 27 32.45 9.00 -4.70
CA ALA A 27 31.20 8.34 -5.07
C ALA A 27 30.06 8.90 -4.23
N ALA A 28 29.26 9.79 -4.82
CA ALA A 28 28.07 10.34 -4.17
C ALA A 28 27.00 9.24 -4.03
N THR A 29 27.01 8.54 -2.90
CA THR A 29 25.92 7.64 -2.50
C THR A 29 24.70 8.48 -2.14
N ALA A 30 23.84 8.74 -3.14
CA ALA A 30 22.52 9.30 -2.87
C ALA A 30 21.76 8.36 -1.93
N PRO A 31 21.08 8.87 -0.89
CA PRO A 31 20.24 8.03 -0.04
C PRO A 31 19.11 7.46 -0.90
N ALA A 32 19.00 6.13 -0.94
CA ALA A 32 17.84 5.48 -1.53
C ALA A 32 16.63 5.77 -0.63
N GLU A 33 15.62 6.46 -1.17
CA GLU A 33 14.33 6.58 -0.49
C GLU A 33 13.75 5.17 -0.30
N VAL A 34 13.50 4.79 0.95
CA VAL A 34 12.83 3.54 1.28
C VAL A 34 11.34 3.74 0.99
N ILE A 35 10.97 3.57 -0.27
CA ILE A 35 9.57 3.55 -0.71
C ILE A 35 8.87 2.41 0.04
N SER A 36 8.00 2.77 0.98
CA SER A 36 7.24 1.79 1.74
C SER A 36 6.15 1.20 0.85
N GLU A 37 6.26 -0.09 0.54
CA GLU A 37 5.36 -0.73 -0.43
C GLU A 37 3.89 -0.69 0.05
N PRO A 38 2.94 -0.27 -0.82
CA PRO A 38 1.56 -0.04 -0.42
C PRO A 38 0.85 -1.33 -0.01
N ILE A 39 -0.06 -1.20 0.94
CA ILE A 39 -0.91 -2.30 1.42
C ILE A 39 -2.10 -2.42 0.46
N SER A 40 -1.95 -3.23 -0.60
CA SER A 40 -3.08 -3.62 -1.44
C SER A 40 -4.02 -4.57 -0.68
N VAL A 41 -5.32 -4.25 -0.65
CA VAL A 41 -6.41 -5.05 -0.06
C VAL A 41 -7.65 -4.93 -0.95
N ASN A 42 -8.47 -5.99 -1.05
CA ASN A 42 -9.71 -5.94 -1.83
C ASN A 42 -10.88 -5.41 -0.97
N VAL A 43 -11.87 -4.77 -1.59
CA VAL A 43 -13.16 -4.44 -0.94
C VAL A 43 -13.80 -5.72 -0.36
N ASP A 44 -14.42 -5.58 0.81
CA ASP A 44 -15.04 -6.64 1.61
C ASP A 44 -14.06 -7.71 2.14
N GLN A 45 -12.75 -7.44 2.11
CA GLN A 45 -11.71 -8.37 2.58
C GLN A 45 -10.78 -7.73 3.61
N ALA A 46 -10.18 -8.58 4.44
CA ALA A 46 -9.22 -8.20 5.46
C ALA A 46 -7.84 -8.80 5.17
N LYS A 47 -6.79 -7.99 5.31
CA LYS A 47 -5.39 -8.37 5.14
C LYS A 47 -4.63 -8.20 6.45
N LEU A 48 -3.88 -9.24 6.81
CA LEU A 48 -2.98 -9.21 7.96
C LEU A 48 -1.65 -8.58 7.58
N VAL A 49 -1.23 -7.56 8.32
CA VAL A 49 0.04 -6.86 8.16
C VAL A 49 0.74 -6.83 9.51
N ARG A 50 2.03 -7.19 9.55
CA ARG A 50 2.83 -7.09 10.78
C ARG A 50 3.65 -5.80 10.75
N LEU A 51 3.54 -4.99 11.80
CA LEU A 51 4.27 -3.73 11.90
C LEU A 51 5.58 -3.91 12.69
N PRO A 52 6.63 -3.13 12.39
CA PRO A 52 7.85 -3.11 13.18
C PRO A 52 7.63 -2.37 14.51
N GLY A 53 8.07 -2.98 15.61
CA GLY A 53 8.11 -2.33 16.92
C GLY A 53 6.76 -2.23 17.67
N PRO A 54 6.78 -1.63 18.89
CA PRO A 54 5.61 -1.50 19.75
C PRO A 54 4.73 -0.30 19.34
N ILE A 55 3.76 -0.55 18.47
CA ILE A 55 2.74 0.45 18.10
C ILE A 55 1.77 0.69 19.26
N ALA A 56 1.45 1.96 19.51
CA ALA A 56 0.50 2.41 20.51
C ALA A 56 -0.77 3.01 19.90
N THR A 57 -0.64 3.71 18.77
CA THR A 57 -1.74 4.43 18.11
C THR A 57 -1.67 4.21 16.60
N ILE A 58 -2.84 4.04 15.97
CA ILE A 58 -2.98 4.02 14.52
C ILE A 58 -3.96 5.14 14.14
N VAL A 59 -3.63 5.90 13.09
CA VAL A 59 -4.47 6.91 12.46
C VAL A 59 -4.69 6.50 11.01
N VAL A 60 -5.93 6.57 10.53
CA VAL A 60 -6.30 6.26 9.13
C VAL A 60 -6.85 7.52 8.49
N GLY A 61 -6.37 7.86 7.29
CA GLY A 61 -6.78 9.09 6.59
C GLY A 61 -8.28 9.12 6.26
N ASN A 62 -8.83 8.02 5.73
CA ASN A 62 -10.25 7.87 5.43
C ASN A 62 -10.82 6.49 5.86
N PRO A 63 -11.53 6.41 7.00
CA PRO A 63 -12.12 5.17 7.51
C PRO A 63 -13.32 4.65 6.70
N LEU A 64 -13.74 5.35 5.63
CA LEU A 64 -14.74 4.85 4.67
C LEU A 64 -14.09 4.01 3.54
N ILE A 65 -12.81 4.23 3.25
CA ILE A 65 -12.03 3.50 2.24
C ILE A 65 -11.45 2.22 2.85
N ALA A 66 -10.72 2.35 3.96
CA ALA A 66 -10.18 1.21 4.70
C ALA A 66 -10.30 1.45 6.21
N ASP A 67 -10.45 0.37 6.98
CA ASP A 67 -10.38 0.40 8.44
C ASP A 67 -9.20 -0.44 8.93
N VAL A 68 -8.65 -0.10 10.10
CA VAL A 68 -7.39 -0.68 10.60
C VAL A 68 -7.48 -0.95 12.09
N THR A 69 -7.40 -2.23 12.48
CA THR A 69 -7.43 -2.62 13.90
C THR A 69 -6.10 -3.23 14.34
N LEU A 70 -5.58 -2.76 15.48
CA LEU A 70 -4.36 -3.30 16.10
C LEU A 70 -4.72 -4.50 16.98
N GLN A 71 -4.07 -5.63 16.72
CA GLN A 71 -4.17 -6.85 17.50
C GLN A 71 -2.93 -7.01 18.42
N PRO A 72 -3.04 -7.76 19.52
CA PRO A 72 -1.89 -8.06 20.38
C PRO A 72 -0.70 -8.64 19.59
N GLY A 73 0.53 -8.24 19.95
CA GLY A 73 1.76 -8.74 19.32
C GLY A 73 2.22 -8.00 18.06
N GLY A 74 1.68 -6.81 17.77
CA GLY A 74 2.09 -5.96 16.63
C GLY A 74 1.53 -6.43 15.28
N LEU A 75 0.48 -7.24 15.31
CA LEU A 75 -0.29 -7.63 14.13
C LEU A 75 -1.40 -6.62 13.90
N VAL A 76 -1.64 -6.26 12.65
CA VAL A 76 -2.67 -5.30 12.25
C VAL A 76 -3.58 -5.96 11.22
N VAL A 77 -4.89 -5.80 11.40
CA VAL A 77 -5.91 -6.21 10.43
C VAL A 77 -6.33 -4.96 9.66
N VAL A 78 -6.05 -4.94 8.36
CA VAL A 78 -6.48 -3.88 7.44
C VAL A 78 -7.67 -4.39 6.64
N THR A 79 -8.83 -3.73 6.76
CA THR A 79 -10.08 -4.13 6.09
C THR A 79 -10.42 -3.15 4.98
N GLY A 80 -10.54 -3.63 3.73
CA GLY A 80 -11.01 -2.83 2.60
C GLY A 80 -12.52 -2.63 2.69
N LYS A 81 -12.96 -1.38 2.80
CA LYS A 81 -14.39 -1.00 2.92
C LYS A 81 -14.95 -0.31 1.68
N GLY A 82 -14.10 0.35 0.90
CA GLY A 82 -14.51 0.97 -0.34
C GLY A 82 -13.33 1.33 -1.24
N TYR A 83 -13.60 1.38 -2.55
CA TYR A 83 -12.61 1.64 -3.59
C TYR A 83 -11.84 2.95 -3.37
N GLY A 84 -10.53 2.92 -3.61
CA GLY A 84 -9.68 4.12 -3.61
C GLY A 84 -8.34 3.88 -2.91
N ALA A 85 -7.66 4.98 -2.58
CA ALA A 85 -6.44 4.96 -1.78
C ALA A 85 -6.63 5.85 -0.55
N THR A 86 -6.12 5.38 0.60
CA THR A 86 -5.98 6.13 1.84
C THR A 86 -4.61 5.82 2.44
N ASN A 87 -4.10 6.59 3.40
CA ASN A 87 -2.94 6.17 4.18
C ASN A 87 -3.33 5.67 5.58
N MET A 88 -2.40 4.94 6.20
CA MET A 88 -2.37 4.68 7.63
C MET A 88 -1.03 5.11 8.22
N ILE A 89 -1.09 5.75 9.38
CA ILE A 89 0.06 6.20 10.17
C ILE A 89 0.02 5.45 11.50
N ALA A 90 1.10 4.75 11.83
CA ALA A 90 1.26 4.04 13.10
C ALA A 90 2.35 4.70 13.93
N MET A 91 2.05 4.97 15.21
CA MET A 91 2.93 5.69 16.13
C MET A 91 3.20 4.88 17.40
N ASP A 92 4.34 5.11 18.03
CA ASP A 92 4.67 4.59 19.36
C ASP A 92 4.04 5.45 20.49
N ARG A 93 4.35 5.12 21.76
CA ARG A 93 3.85 5.88 22.93
C ARG A 93 4.50 7.25 23.10
N ALA A 94 5.62 7.52 22.43
CA ALA A 94 6.29 8.83 22.43
C ALA A 94 5.73 9.76 21.34
N GLY A 95 4.82 9.27 20.49
CA GLY A 95 4.28 10.00 19.34
C GLY A 95 5.19 9.98 18.12
N SER A 96 6.22 9.13 18.11
CA SER A 96 7.11 8.96 16.96
C SER A 96 6.44 8.09 15.90
N ILE A 97 6.49 8.50 14.63
CA ILE A 97 5.91 7.76 13.50
C ILE A 97 6.80 6.56 13.20
N MET A 98 6.26 5.36 13.40
CA MET A 98 6.93 4.09 13.13
C MET A 98 6.66 3.59 11.71
N VAL A 99 5.47 3.87 11.18
CA VAL A 99 5.05 3.48 9.82
C VAL A 99 4.14 4.56 9.26
N ASP A 100 4.39 4.98 8.02
CA ASP A 100 3.43 5.64 7.14
C ASP A 100 3.39 4.84 5.83
N ARG A 101 2.18 4.45 5.41
CA ARG A 101 1.93 3.64 4.20
C ARG A 101 0.59 3.97 3.58
N VAL A 102 0.56 3.96 2.25
CA VAL A 102 -0.68 3.94 1.48
C VAL A 102 -1.31 2.55 1.57
N ILE A 103 -2.61 2.52 1.87
CA ILE A 103 -3.51 1.39 1.67
C ILE A 103 -4.22 1.61 0.33
N GLN A 104 -4.02 0.69 -0.60
CA GLN A 104 -4.71 0.67 -1.88
C GLN A 104 -5.88 -0.31 -1.77
N VAL A 105 -7.11 0.18 -1.93
CA VAL A 105 -8.30 -0.66 -1.90
C VAL A 105 -8.78 -0.92 -3.33
N GLU A 106 -8.62 -2.18 -3.73
CA GLU A 106 -8.94 -2.71 -5.06
C GLU A 106 -10.33 -3.36 -5.08
N GLY A 107 -10.85 -3.63 -6.28
CA GLY A 107 -12.14 -4.31 -6.41
C GLY A 107 -12.16 -5.73 -5.80
N PRO A 108 -13.35 -6.30 -5.56
CA PRO A 108 -13.48 -7.66 -5.03
C PRO A 108 -12.73 -8.66 -5.91
N SER A 109 -12.01 -9.61 -5.29
CA SER A 109 -11.24 -10.65 -5.99
C SER A 109 -12.03 -11.92 -6.29
N ASP A 110 -13.32 -11.96 -5.91
CA ASP A 110 -14.23 -13.04 -6.21
C ASP A 110 -14.91 -12.86 -7.59
N GLN A 111 -15.66 -13.88 -8.04
CA GLN A 111 -16.28 -13.89 -9.37
C GLN A 111 -17.51 -12.97 -9.44
N VAL A 112 -17.25 -11.66 -9.50
CA VAL A 112 -18.27 -10.62 -9.65
C VAL A 112 -18.70 -10.50 -11.10
N VAL A 113 -20.00 -10.66 -11.36
CA VAL A 113 -20.62 -10.26 -12.62
C VAL A 113 -21.36 -8.95 -12.40
N THR A 114 -21.00 -7.92 -13.17
CA THR A 114 -21.73 -6.64 -13.17
C THR A 114 -22.62 -6.57 -14.40
N VAL A 115 -23.91 -6.31 -14.21
CA VAL A 115 -24.90 -6.13 -15.28
C VAL A 115 -25.28 -4.64 -15.34
N TYR A 116 -25.26 -4.06 -16.54
CA TYR A 116 -25.70 -2.70 -16.79
C TYR A 116 -27.01 -2.69 -17.59
N ARG A 117 -28.04 -2.02 -17.08
CA ARG A 117 -29.34 -1.81 -17.73
C ARG A 117 -29.55 -0.31 -17.95
N GLY A 118 -28.87 0.24 -18.96
CA GLY A 118 -28.76 1.69 -19.12
C GLY A 118 -27.87 2.28 -18.02
N LEU A 119 -28.43 3.16 -17.19
CA LEU A 119 -27.71 3.74 -16.04
C LEU A 119 -27.76 2.87 -14.78
N GLU A 120 -28.64 1.86 -14.75
CA GLU A 120 -28.77 0.97 -13.60
C GLU A 120 -27.65 -0.09 -13.62
N ARG A 121 -26.84 -0.12 -12.55
CA ARG A 121 -25.82 -1.16 -12.33
C ARG A 121 -26.30 -2.16 -11.26
N GLU A 122 -26.19 -3.44 -11.56
CA GLU A 122 -26.49 -4.55 -10.64
C GLU A 122 -25.26 -5.47 -10.51
N SER A 123 -24.80 -5.77 -9.30
CA SER A 123 -23.69 -6.69 -9.06
C SER A 123 -24.17 -8.07 -8.59
N TYR A 124 -23.49 -9.13 -9.04
CA TYR A 124 -23.81 -10.52 -8.72
C TYR A 124 -22.54 -11.29 -8.31
N SER A 125 -22.66 -12.27 -7.42
CA SER A 125 -21.59 -13.24 -7.12
C SER A 125 -21.97 -14.58 -7.71
N CYS A 126 -21.15 -15.13 -8.61
CA CYS A 126 -21.51 -16.28 -9.44
C CYS A 126 -20.62 -17.49 -9.17
N MET A 127 -21.05 -18.36 -8.23
CA MET A 127 -20.36 -19.60 -7.88
C MET A 127 -21.36 -20.70 -7.46
N PRO A 128 -21.75 -21.66 -8.32
CA PRO A 128 -21.76 -21.60 -9.79
C PRO A 128 -23.02 -20.88 -10.34
N ILE A 129 -24.02 -20.61 -9.49
CA ILE A 129 -25.22 -19.84 -9.83
C ILE A 129 -25.04 -18.41 -9.34
N CYS A 130 -25.41 -17.42 -10.15
CA CYS A 130 -25.35 -16.01 -9.78
C CYS A 130 -26.38 -15.66 -8.70
N GLN A 131 -25.89 -15.27 -7.52
CA GLN A 131 -26.68 -14.69 -6.44
C GLN A 131 -26.54 -13.17 -6.45
N LYS A 132 -27.60 -12.46 -6.05
CA LYS A 132 -27.54 -11.02 -5.84
C LYS A 132 -26.52 -10.70 -4.75
N ARG A 133 -25.64 -9.74 -5.02
CA ARG A 133 -24.80 -9.09 -4.01
C ARG A 133 -24.99 -7.59 -4.13
N VAL A 134 -24.73 -6.85 -3.06
CA VAL A 134 -24.65 -5.39 -3.11
C VAL A 134 -23.18 -4.99 -3.17
N THR A 135 -22.83 -4.08 -4.05
CA THR A 135 -21.47 -3.53 -4.17
C THR A 135 -21.54 -2.03 -4.35
N LEU A 136 -20.52 -1.30 -3.88
CA LEU A 136 -20.48 0.16 -4.02
C LEU A 136 -20.59 0.58 -5.49
N GLY A 137 -21.49 1.52 -5.76
CA GLY A 137 -21.82 1.99 -7.10
C GLY A 137 -22.85 1.13 -7.86
N ASP A 138 -23.50 0.15 -7.23
CA ASP A 138 -24.77 -0.39 -7.73
C ASP A 138 -25.88 0.69 -7.69
N SER A 139 -26.96 0.50 -8.45
CA SER A 139 -28.04 1.47 -8.52
C SER A 139 -28.80 1.61 -7.20
N ALA A 140 -29.33 2.81 -6.94
CA ALA A 140 -30.06 3.08 -5.69
C ALA A 140 -31.31 2.18 -5.52
N ALA A 141 -31.98 1.84 -6.63
CA ALA A 141 -33.13 0.94 -6.61
C ALA A 141 -32.74 -0.49 -6.25
N TYR A 142 -31.67 -1.02 -6.86
CA TYR A 142 -31.16 -2.36 -6.60
C TYR A 142 -30.56 -2.50 -5.18
N PHE A 143 -29.77 -1.51 -4.76
CA PHE A 143 -29.22 -1.40 -3.41
C PHE A 143 -30.33 -1.43 -2.36
N LYS A 144 -31.33 -0.53 -2.48
CA LYS A 144 -32.44 -0.44 -1.53
C LYS A 144 -33.25 -1.73 -1.48
N ALA A 145 -33.65 -2.28 -2.63
CA ALA A 145 -34.46 -3.50 -2.66
C ALA A 145 -33.76 -4.68 -1.99
N THR A 146 -32.46 -4.85 -2.20
CA THR A 146 -31.67 -5.93 -1.60
C THR A 146 -31.46 -5.73 -0.09
N MET A 147 -31.19 -4.49 0.33
CA MET A 147 -31.05 -4.15 1.77
C MET A 147 -32.36 -4.26 2.55
N ASP A 148 -33.49 -3.84 1.97
CA ASP A 148 -34.81 -4.01 2.58
C ASP A 148 -35.14 -5.52 2.78
N GLN A 149 -34.81 -6.37 1.81
CA GLN A 149 -34.96 -7.83 1.93
C GLN A 149 -34.09 -8.42 3.05
N ALA A 150 -32.81 -8.04 3.12
CA ALA A 150 -31.90 -8.48 4.17
C ALA A 150 -32.35 -8.01 5.57
N SER A 151 -32.79 -6.76 5.68
CA SER A 151 -33.33 -6.18 6.91
C SER A 151 -34.57 -6.94 7.40
N ASN A 152 -35.53 -7.21 6.51
CA ASN A 152 -36.74 -7.98 6.83
C ASN A 152 -36.42 -9.42 7.27
N LEU A 153 -35.41 -10.07 6.66
CA LEU A 153 -34.98 -11.40 7.08
C LEU A 153 -34.32 -11.38 8.47
N SER A 154 -33.49 -10.36 8.74
CA SER A 154 -32.81 -10.19 10.03
C SER A 154 -33.76 -9.88 11.19
N SER A 155 -34.81 -9.07 10.96
CA SER A 155 -35.81 -8.75 11.98
C SER A 155 -36.70 -9.95 12.32
N GLN A 156 -37.04 -10.79 11.33
CA GLN A 156 -37.72 -12.06 11.54
C GLN A 156 -36.84 -13.06 12.33
N ALA A 157 -35.54 -13.13 12.03
CA ALA A 157 -34.60 -13.96 12.79
C ALA A 157 -34.44 -13.50 14.25
N GLY A 158 -34.39 -12.19 14.49
CA GLY A 158 -34.31 -11.62 15.84
C GLY A 158 -35.55 -11.85 16.71
N GLY A 159 -36.73 -11.99 16.11
CA GLY A 159 -38.00 -12.24 16.82
C GLY A 159 -38.17 -13.66 17.39
N GLY A 160 -37.30 -14.61 17.04
CA GLY A 160 -37.39 -16.01 17.49
C GLY A 160 -36.66 -16.33 18.79
N ALA A 161 -35.83 -15.43 19.31
CA ALA A 161 -34.87 -15.71 20.39
C ALA A 161 -35.40 -15.45 21.83
N THR A 162 -36.72 -15.32 22.01
CA THR A 162 -37.35 -15.11 23.33
C THR A 162 -38.54 -16.03 23.56
N ARG A 163 -38.26 -17.31 23.85
CA ARG A 163 -39.11 -18.24 24.62
C ARG A 163 -38.24 -19.21 25.40
#